data_AF-A0AA39GSV7-F1
#
_entry.id   AF-A0AA39GSV7-F1
#
_cell.length_a   1.000
_cell.length_b   1.000
_cell.length_c   1.000
_cell.angle_alpha   90.00
_cell.angle_beta   90.00
_cell.angle_gamma   90.00
#
_symmetry.space_group_name_H-M   'P 1'
#
loop_
_entity.id
_entity.type
_entity.pdbx_description
1 polymer ?
#
loop_
_entity_poly.entity_id
_entity_poly.type
_entity_poly.pdbx_seq_one_letter_code
_entity_poly.pdbx_strand_id
1 'polypeptide(L)'
;MVQIGSQGTALFWMLGHVDQSSSASTSVMADNYLELMAVSVNGTTKACYQTIFDILSDPQCIPALREELRAVIAEHGMRQDSDGSQIIPKTTYTKSRLLDSCIKESLRCNPSQLIGMNRYLEKDHRFSNGMELKKGTFTSFNMWGVTHSSNTATYSPKLNAAVGNLGPELVLGRRR
;
A
#
# COMPACT_ATOMS: atom_id res chain seq x y z
N MET A 1 -18.92 -2.52 -16.30
CA MET A 1 -19.41 -1.11 -16.17
C MET A 1 -20.18 -1.02 -14.86
N VAL A 2 -19.67 -0.26 -13.86
CA VAL A 2 -20.34 -0.13 -12.55
C VAL A 2 -21.67 0.58 -12.75
N GLN A 3 -22.78 -0.06 -12.38
CA GLN A 3 -24.10 0.56 -12.49
C GLN A 3 -24.17 1.80 -11.59
N ILE A 4 -24.64 2.90 -12.17
CA ILE A 4 -24.98 4.12 -11.44
C ILE A 4 -26.05 3.74 -10.41
N GLY A 5 -25.69 3.76 -9.12
CA GLY A 5 -26.57 3.35 -8.01
C GLY A 5 -26.18 2.06 -7.27
N SER A 6 -25.07 1.39 -7.60
CA SER A 6 -24.64 0.22 -6.81
C SER A 6 -24.23 0.64 -5.39
N GLN A 7 -24.91 0.12 -4.36
CA GLN A 7 -24.44 0.23 -2.98
C GLN A 7 -23.03 -0.36 -2.88
N GLY A 8 -22.07 0.43 -2.35
CA GLY A 8 -20.69 -0.03 -2.14
C GLY A 8 -19.57 0.86 -2.68
N THR A 9 -19.86 2.03 -3.25
CA THR A 9 -18.82 3.02 -3.60
C THR A 9 -18.48 3.90 -2.39
N ALA A 10 -17.24 4.41 -2.34
CA ALA A 10 -16.79 5.31 -1.27
C ALA A 10 -17.69 6.55 -1.15
N LEU A 11 -18.16 7.09 -2.28
CA LEU A 11 -19.10 8.22 -2.31
C LEU A 11 -20.43 7.87 -1.63
N PHE A 12 -20.99 6.70 -1.92
CA PHE A 12 -22.24 6.27 -1.29
C PHE A 12 -22.07 6.03 0.21
N TRP A 13 -20.92 5.47 0.61
CA TRP A 13 -20.57 5.33 2.01
C TRP A 13 -20.50 6.71 2.70
N MET A 14 -19.85 7.70 2.09
CA MET A 14 -19.81 9.08 2.63
C MET A 14 -21.21 9.68 2.76
N LEU A 15 -22.07 9.56 1.75
CA LEU A 15 -23.45 10.07 1.78
C LEU A 15 -24.29 9.50 2.94
N GLY A 16 -24.00 8.27 3.38
CA GLY A 16 -24.67 7.64 4.53
C GLY A 16 -24.14 8.08 5.90
N HIS A 17 -22.97 8.75 5.96
CA HIS A 17 -22.28 9.09 7.22
C HIS A 17 -22.11 10.60 7.44
N VAL A 18 -22.51 11.44 6.48
CA VAL A 18 -22.47 12.91 6.63
C VAL A 18 -23.85 13.43 7.02
N ASP A 19 -23.88 14.39 7.94
CA ASP A 19 -25.11 15.06 8.37
C ASP A 19 -25.79 15.75 7.17
N GLN A 20 -26.97 15.23 6.81
CA GLN A 20 -27.75 15.65 5.64
C GLN A 20 -28.48 16.98 5.87
N SER A 21 -28.49 17.51 7.10
CA SER A 21 -29.21 18.73 7.46
C SER A 21 -28.46 20.04 7.12
N SER A 22 -27.18 19.98 6.76
CA SER A 22 -26.38 21.16 6.40
C SER A 22 -26.11 21.22 4.90
N SER A 23 -26.42 22.34 4.23
CA SER A 23 -26.05 22.52 2.81
C SER A 23 -24.53 22.61 2.59
N ALA A 24 -23.78 22.94 3.65
CA ALA A 24 -22.32 22.84 3.72
C ALA A 24 -21.80 21.40 3.55
N SER A 25 -22.68 20.39 3.71
CA SER A 25 -22.38 18.97 3.55
C SER A 25 -21.91 18.62 2.12
N THR A 26 -22.54 19.18 1.08
CA THR A 26 -22.28 18.73 -0.30
C THR A 26 -20.92 19.16 -0.83
N SER A 27 -20.51 20.42 -0.62
CA SER A 27 -19.20 20.90 -1.08
C SER A 27 -18.06 20.25 -0.31
N VAL A 28 -18.20 20.11 1.01
CA VAL A 28 -17.21 19.42 1.85
C VAL A 28 -17.06 17.95 1.45
N MET A 29 -18.17 17.27 1.13
CA MET A 29 -18.10 15.91 0.58
C MET A 29 -17.40 15.84 -0.77
N ALA A 30 -17.69 16.78 -1.66
CA ALA A 30 -17.03 16.83 -2.96
C ALA A 30 -15.52 17.03 -2.81
N ASP A 31 -15.10 17.95 -1.94
CA ASP A 31 -13.69 18.22 -1.66
C ASP A 31 -13.00 16.98 -1.07
N ASN A 32 -13.58 16.36 -0.03
CA ASN A 32 -13.05 15.14 0.58
C ASN A 32 -12.96 13.98 -0.42
N TYR A 33 -13.95 13.84 -1.31
CA TYR A 33 -13.93 12.81 -2.35
C TYR A 33 -12.83 13.06 -3.38
N LEU A 34 -12.66 14.31 -3.82
CA LEU A 34 -11.59 14.70 -4.74
C LEU A 34 -10.20 14.47 -4.13
N GLU A 35 -10.01 14.83 -2.86
CA GLU A 35 -8.77 14.55 -2.14
C GLU A 35 -8.50 13.04 -2.04
N LEU A 36 -9.51 12.24 -1.66
CA LEU A 36 -9.40 10.79 -1.59
C LEU A 36 -9.00 10.18 -2.95
N MET A 37 -9.63 10.64 -4.03
CA MET A 37 -9.28 10.18 -5.38
C MET A 37 -7.85 10.57 -5.75
N ALA A 38 -7.45 11.81 -5.48
CA ALA A 38 -6.11 12.30 -5.77
C ALA A 38 -5.03 11.47 -5.03
N VAL A 39 -5.18 11.21 -3.73
CA VAL A 39 -4.18 10.42 -2.99
C VAL A 39 -4.18 8.94 -3.40
N SER A 40 -5.35 8.38 -3.67
CA SER A 40 -5.50 6.96 -4.03
C SER A 40 -4.88 6.64 -5.38
N VAL A 41 -5.14 7.48 -6.39
CA VAL A 41 -4.60 7.29 -7.74
C VAL A 41 -3.08 7.41 -7.74
N ASN A 42 -2.53 8.43 -7.07
CA ASN A 42 -1.09 8.65 -7.04
C ASN A 42 -0.35 7.52 -6.29
N GLY A 43 -0.85 7.12 -5.12
CA GLY A 43 -0.25 6.04 -4.33
C GLY A 43 -0.25 4.71 -5.07
N THR A 44 -1.39 4.33 -5.65
CA THR A 44 -1.54 3.06 -6.37
C THR A 44 -0.75 3.04 -7.66
N THR A 45 -0.81 4.12 -8.45
CA THR A 45 -0.03 4.23 -9.70
C THR A 45 1.45 4.10 -9.42
N LYS A 46 1.95 4.79 -8.37
CA LYS A 46 3.35 4.69 -7.93
C LYS A 46 3.74 3.28 -7.51
N ALA A 47 2.92 2.62 -6.70
CA ALA A 47 3.17 1.23 -6.31
C ALA A 47 3.27 0.30 -7.54
N CYS A 48 2.35 0.44 -8.49
CA CYS A 48 2.32 -0.38 -9.70
C CYS A 48 3.58 -0.20 -10.55
N TYR A 49 3.91 1.04 -10.96
CA TYR A 49 5.05 1.23 -11.87
C TYR A 49 6.39 0.95 -11.19
N GLN A 50 6.55 1.29 -9.90
CA GLN A 50 7.80 1.00 -9.17
C GLN A 50 8.02 -0.51 -9.08
N THR A 51 6.98 -1.26 -8.73
CA THR A 51 7.05 -2.73 -8.67
C THR A 51 7.40 -3.32 -10.04
N ILE A 52 6.78 -2.84 -11.11
CA ILE A 52 7.09 -3.30 -12.46
C ILE A 52 8.54 -3.00 -12.83
N PHE A 53 9.02 -1.78 -12.62
CA PHE A 53 10.40 -1.41 -12.95
C PHE A 53 11.43 -2.18 -12.13
N ASP A 54 11.15 -2.42 -10.85
CA ASP A 54 12.05 -3.18 -10.00
C ASP A 54 12.11 -4.65 -10.43
N ILE A 55 10.97 -5.29 -10.74
CA ILE A 55 10.93 -6.65 -11.29
C ILE A 55 11.67 -6.73 -12.63
N LEU A 56 11.50 -5.74 -13.50
CA LEU A 56 12.20 -5.68 -14.79
C LEU A 56 13.70 -5.45 -14.64
N SER A 57 14.13 -4.78 -13.56
CA SER A 57 15.54 -4.53 -13.26
C SER A 57 16.27 -5.77 -12.73
N ASP A 58 15.55 -6.69 -12.08
CA ASP A 58 16.06 -7.99 -11.62
C ASP A 58 15.05 -9.11 -11.95
N PRO A 59 15.02 -9.61 -13.19
CA PRO A 59 13.97 -10.51 -13.68
C PRO A 59 14.03 -11.93 -13.11
N GLN A 60 14.91 -12.21 -12.15
CA GLN A 60 15.09 -13.54 -11.54
C GLN A 60 13.81 -14.07 -10.89
N CYS A 61 12.95 -13.19 -10.38
CA CYS A 61 11.68 -13.56 -9.76
C CYS A 61 10.55 -13.83 -10.78
N ILE A 62 10.70 -13.45 -12.06
CA ILE A 62 9.64 -13.59 -13.08
C ILE A 62 9.20 -15.04 -13.29
N PRO A 63 10.10 -16.04 -13.44
CA PRO A 63 9.67 -17.43 -13.57
C PRO A 63 8.85 -17.90 -12.37
N ALA A 64 9.31 -17.61 -11.14
CA ALA A 64 8.61 -17.98 -9.92
C ALA A 64 7.25 -17.29 -9.79
N LEU A 65 7.14 -16.01 -10.16
CA LEU A 65 5.86 -15.28 -10.21
C LEU A 65 4.87 -15.91 -11.20
N ARG A 66 5.35 -16.37 -12.37
CA ARG A 66 4.52 -17.05 -13.36
C ARG A 66 4.03 -18.41 -12.86
N GLU A 67 4.89 -19.18 -12.20
CA GLU A 67 4.48 -20.46 -11.60
C GLU A 67 3.48 -20.24 -10.45
N GLU A 68 3.70 -19.25 -9.58
CA GLU A 68 2.73 -18.88 -8.53
C GLU A 68 1.37 -18.56 -9.15
N LEU A 69 1.34 -17.71 -10.19
CA LEU A 69 0.10 -17.36 -10.86
C LEU A 69 -0.61 -18.57 -11.48
N ARG A 70 0.12 -19.47 -12.15
CA ARG A 70 -0.45 -20.69 -12.73
C ARG A 70 -1.00 -21.63 -11.66
N ALA A 71 -0.27 -21.84 -10.57
CA ALA A 71 -0.71 -22.68 -9.45
C ALA A 71 -1.99 -22.13 -8.82
N VAL A 72 -2.02 -20.81 -8.58
CA VAL A 72 -3.15 -20.11 -8.01
C VAL A 72 -4.39 -20.16 -8.92
N ILE A 73 -4.22 -20.04 -10.25
CA ILE A 73 -5.30 -20.22 -11.23
C ILE A 73 -5.77 -21.68 -11.28
N ALA A 74 -4.85 -22.65 -11.24
CA ALA A 74 -5.21 -24.07 -11.27
C ALA A 74 -6.00 -24.50 -10.02
N GLU A 75 -5.68 -23.94 -8.85
CA GLU A 75 -6.36 -24.25 -7.59
C GLU A 75 -7.77 -23.62 -7.51
N HIS A 76 -7.92 -22.36 -7.93
CA HIS A 76 -9.15 -21.59 -7.68
C HIS A 76 -10.02 -21.38 -8.93
N GLY A 77 -9.53 -21.76 -10.10
CA GLY A 77 -10.18 -21.52 -11.37
C GLY A 77 -10.26 -20.04 -11.75
N MET A 78 -10.78 -19.79 -12.94
CA MET A 78 -11.16 -18.45 -13.39
C MET A 78 -12.68 -18.33 -13.35
N ARG A 79 -13.18 -17.14 -13.03
CA ARG A 79 -14.60 -16.81 -13.12
C ARG A 79 -14.87 -16.13 -14.45
N GLN A 80 -16.03 -16.41 -15.04
CA GLN A 80 -16.49 -15.65 -16.20
C GLN A 80 -17.19 -14.37 -15.72
N ASP A 81 -16.78 -13.22 -16.26
CA ASP A 81 -17.48 -11.95 -16.07
C ASP A 81 -18.70 -11.87 -16.99
N SER A 82 -19.56 -10.87 -16.74
CA SER A 82 -20.79 -10.58 -17.47
C SER A 82 -20.62 -10.39 -18.99
N ASP A 83 -19.42 -10.05 -19.45
CA ASP A 83 -19.06 -9.88 -20.86
C ASP A 83 -18.44 -11.14 -21.49
N GLY A 84 -18.37 -12.24 -20.73
CA GLY A 84 -17.76 -13.50 -21.17
C GLY A 84 -16.25 -13.59 -20.93
N SER A 85 -15.59 -12.53 -20.45
CA SER A 85 -14.15 -12.51 -20.15
C SER A 85 -13.81 -13.39 -18.96
N GLN A 86 -12.64 -14.04 -19.00
CA GLN A 86 -12.14 -14.80 -17.85
C GLN A 86 -11.40 -13.86 -16.89
N ILE A 87 -11.86 -13.82 -15.64
CA ILE A 87 -11.30 -12.99 -14.56
C ILE A 87 -10.80 -13.86 -13.41
N ILE A 88 -9.68 -13.45 -12.82
CA ILE A 88 -9.18 -14.06 -11.58
C ILE A 88 -10.02 -13.53 -10.41
N PRO A 89 -10.67 -14.40 -9.61
CA PRO A 89 -11.46 -13.96 -8.46
C PRO A 89 -10.62 -13.16 -7.45
N LYS A 90 -11.22 -12.15 -6.81
CA LYS A 90 -10.47 -11.30 -5.85
C LYS A 90 -9.88 -12.09 -4.68
N THR A 91 -10.59 -13.12 -4.21
CA THR A 91 -10.16 -14.00 -3.11
C THR A 91 -8.87 -14.73 -3.43
N THR A 92 -8.61 -14.99 -4.70
CA THR A 92 -7.46 -15.72 -5.22
C THR A 92 -6.14 -14.94 -5.02
N TYR A 93 -6.17 -13.59 -5.05
CA TYR A 93 -4.98 -12.77 -4.80
C TYR A 93 -4.43 -12.89 -3.37
N THR A 94 -5.22 -13.35 -2.39
CA THR A 94 -4.73 -13.57 -1.02
C THR A 94 -3.69 -14.69 -0.91
N LYS A 95 -3.56 -15.51 -1.97
CA LYS A 95 -2.58 -16.60 -2.06
C LYS A 95 -1.31 -16.22 -2.82
N SER A 96 -1.28 -15.07 -3.48
CA SER A 96 -0.12 -14.58 -4.25
C SER A 96 0.93 -13.95 -3.34
N ARG A 97 1.58 -14.78 -2.52
CA ARG A 97 2.52 -14.33 -1.47
C ARG A 97 3.82 -13.79 -2.05
N LEU A 98 4.33 -14.37 -3.13
CA LEU A 98 5.52 -13.88 -3.82
C LEU A 98 5.22 -12.51 -4.45
N LEU A 99 4.09 -12.36 -5.15
CA LEU A 99 3.68 -11.06 -5.70
C LEU A 99 3.53 -9.99 -4.62
N ASP A 100 2.86 -10.31 -3.51
CA ASP A 100 2.71 -9.41 -2.35
C ASP A 100 4.08 -9.00 -1.77
N SER A 101 5.03 -9.94 -1.70
CA SER A 101 6.40 -9.68 -1.26
C SER A 101 7.13 -8.74 -2.23
N CYS A 102 6.99 -8.95 -3.55
CA CYS A 102 7.53 -8.04 -4.58
C CYS A 102 7.02 -6.60 -4.44
N ILE A 103 5.71 -6.42 -4.28
CA ILE A 103 5.10 -5.10 -4.12
C ILE A 103 5.63 -4.42 -2.86
N LYS A 104 5.64 -5.15 -1.73
CA LYS A 104 6.10 -4.61 -0.45
C LYS A 104 7.58 -4.21 -0.49
N GLU A 105 8.44 -5.01 -1.13
CA GLU A 105 9.88 -4.72 -1.19
C GLU A 105 10.17 -3.54 -2.12
N SER A 106 9.45 -3.46 -3.24
CA SER A 106 9.52 -2.31 -4.14
C SER A 106 9.10 -1.02 -3.43
N LEU A 107 8.06 -1.07 -2.60
CA LEU A 107 7.63 0.07 -1.79
C LEU A 107 8.60 0.42 -0.65
N ARG A 108 9.29 -0.57 -0.08
CA ARG A 108 10.35 -0.35 0.93
C ARG A 108 11.54 0.40 0.31
N CYS A 109 11.98 -0.05 -0.85
CA CYS A 109 13.09 0.51 -1.62
C CYS A 109 12.77 1.88 -2.22
N ASN A 110 11.50 2.15 -2.53
CA ASN A 110 11.07 3.39 -3.18
C ASN A 110 10.01 4.13 -2.34
N PRO A 111 10.37 4.61 -1.12
CA PRO A 111 9.41 5.28 -0.25
C PRO A 111 8.80 6.51 -0.94
N SER A 112 7.51 6.73 -0.72
CA SER A 112 6.78 7.81 -1.39
C SER A 112 7.28 9.20 -1.03
N GLN A 113 7.81 9.35 0.18
CA GLN A 113 8.39 10.59 0.73
C GLN A 113 9.69 10.24 1.46
N LEU A 114 10.70 11.10 1.38
CA LEU A 114 11.96 10.93 2.14
C LEU A 114 11.79 11.27 3.62
N ILE A 115 10.90 12.21 3.90
CA ILE A 115 10.52 12.68 5.24
C ILE A 115 9.01 12.53 5.36
N GLY A 116 8.56 11.92 6.45
CA GLY A 116 7.15 11.61 6.66
C GLY A 116 6.73 11.77 8.11
N MET A 117 5.46 11.48 8.38
CA MET A 117 4.87 11.60 9.72
C MET A 117 5.13 12.98 10.35
N ASN A 118 4.86 14.05 9.60
CA ASN A 118 5.03 15.41 10.07
C ASN A 118 4.12 15.67 11.28
N ARG A 119 4.68 16.23 12.35
CA ARG A 119 3.98 16.60 13.59
C ARG A 119 4.42 17.98 14.03
N TYR A 120 3.49 18.73 14.58
CA TYR A 120 3.75 19.99 15.26
C TYR A 120 3.52 19.79 16.76
N LEU A 121 4.48 20.21 17.59
CA LEU A 121 4.38 20.03 19.02
C LEU A 121 3.52 21.13 19.65
N GLU A 122 2.33 20.74 20.10
CA GLU A 122 1.41 21.64 20.81
C GLU A 122 1.81 21.90 22.28
N LYS A 123 2.67 21.03 22.84
CA LYS A 123 3.22 21.11 24.19
C LYS A 123 4.64 20.57 24.24
N ASP A 124 5.39 20.96 25.26
CA ASP A 124 6.68 20.37 25.57
C ASP A 124 6.55 18.85 25.74
N HIS A 125 7.51 18.10 25.20
CA HIS A 125 7.56 16.64 25.30
C HIS A 125 8.94 16.17 25.70
N ARG A 126 9.02 15.34 26.75
CA ARG A 126 10.24 14.66 27.19
C ARG A 126 10.16 13.19 26.78
N PHE A 127 11.12 12.74 25.98
CA PHE A 127 11.28 11.34 25.63
C PHE A 127 11.91 10.53 26.76
N SER A 128 11.74 9.21 26.72
CA SER A 128 12.31 8.28 27.71
C SER A 128 13.83 8.32 27.80
N ASN A 129 14.52 8.75 26.72
CA ASN A 129 15.96 8.95 26.68
C ASN A 129 16.43 10.31 27.26
N GLY A 130 15.52 11.09 27.85
CA GLY A 130 15.81 12.39 28.46
C GLY A 130 15.74 13.58 27.49
N MET A 131 15.68 13.35 26.17
CA MET A 131 15.55 14.42 25.17
C MET A 131 14.26 15.21 25.38
N GLU A 132 14.37 16.54 25.38
CA GLU A 132 13.23 17.44 25.44
C GLU A 132 13.02 18.14 24.12
N LEU A 133 11.77 18.19 23.66
CA LEU A 133 11.34 19.04 22.57
C LEU A 133 10.37 20.08 23.11
N LYS A 134 10.52 21.32 22.66
CA LYS A 134 9.68 22.44 23.09
C LYS A 134 8.45 22.57 22.21
N LYS A 135 7.39 23.11 22.80
CA LYS A 135 6.21 23.57 22.06
C LYS A 135 6.64 24.44 20.87
N GLY A 136 6.01 24.24 19.72
CA GLY A 136 6.34 24.94 18.48
C GLY A 136 7.34 24.22 17.57
N THR A 137 7.94 23.12 18.05
CA THR A 137 8.86 22.33 17.22
C THR A 137 8.09 21.54 16.16
N PHE A 138 8.56 21.59 14.91
CA PHE A 138 8.14 20.66 13.86
C PHE A 138 9.05 19.43 13.88
N THR A 139 8.46 18.26 13.95
CA THR A 139 9.17 16.98 13.92
C THR A 139 8.68 16.12 12.78
N SER A 140 9.59 15.34 12.22
CA SER A 140 9.30 14.40 11.15
C SER A 140 10.29 13.25 11.20
N PHE A 141 9.96 12.17 10.50
CA PHE A 141 10.76 10.95 10.49
C PHE A 141 11.45 10.82 9.13
N ASN A 142 12.73 10.47 9.16
CA ASN A 142 13.47 10.08 7.96
C ASN A 142 12.94 8.72 7.49
N MET A 143 11.99 8.73 6.56
CA MET A 143 11.32 7.53 6.07
C MET A 143 12.30 6.62 5.33
N TRP A 144 13.24 7.19 4.57
CA TRP A 144 14.27 6.40 3.90
C TRP A 144 15.12 5.61 4.92
N GLY A 145 15.59 6.30 5.97
CA GLY A 145 16.33 5.69 7.06
C GLY A 145 15.51 4.62 7.78
N VAL A 146 14.22 4.85 8.01
CA VAL A 146 13.33 3.86 8.64
C VAL A 146 13.18 2.61 7.76
N THR A 147 12.98 2.76 6.45
CA THR A 147 12.76 1.62 5.53
C THR A 147 14.05 0.87 5.14
N HIS A 148 15.23 1.48 5.31
CA HIS A 148 16.53 0.87 4.99
C HIS A 148 17.37 0.52 6.23
N SER A 149 16.89 0.82 7.43
CA SER A 149 17.58 0.48 8.67
C SER A 149 17.58 -1.02 8.91
N SER A 150 18.77 -1.56 9.19
CA SER A 150 18.96 -2.95 9.63
C SER A 150 18.32 -3.25 11.00
N ASN A 151 17.96 -2.20 11.76
CA ASN A 151 17.28 -2.33 13.06
C ASN A 151 15.75 -2.39 12.93
N THR A 152 15.18 -2.14 11.74
CA THR A 152 13.74 -2.16 11.54
C THR A 152 13.26 -3.60 11.27
N ALA A 153 12.36 -4.11 12.13
CA ALA A 153 11.85 -5.49 12.02
C ALA A 153 10.93 -5.73 10.80
N THR A 154 10.41 -4.66 10.19
CA THR A 154 9.38 -4.64 9.13
C THR A 154 9.74 -5.43 7.88
N TYR A 155 11.02 -5.75 7.67
CA TYR A 155 11.47 -6.56 6.54
C TYR A 155 12.55 -7.60 6.89
N SER A 156 12.56 -8.05 8.15
CA SER A 156 13.49 -9.11 8.57
C SER A 156 13.07 -10.48 8.00
N PRO A 157 14.02 -11.37 7.67
CA PRO A 157 13.72 -12.75 7.27
C PRO A 157 12.82 -13.48 8.28
N LYS A 158 12.95 -13.16 9.58
CA LYS A 158 12.12 -13.70 10.66
C LYS A 158 10.65 -13.28 10.56
N LEU A 159 10.37 -12.03 10.20
CA LEU A 159 9.00 -11.53 10.03
C LEU A 159 8.33 -12.18 8.82
N ASN A 160 9.05 -12.31 7.71
CA ASN A 160 8.53 -12.92 6.49
C ASN A 160 8.27 -14.43 6.67
N ALA A 161 9.16 -15.14 7.38
CA ALA A 161 8.98 -16.55 7.69
C ALA A 161 7.70 -16.83 8.52
N ALA A 162 7.33 -15.96 9.46
CA ALA A 162 6.15 -16.13 10.30
C ALA A 162 4.82 -16.02 9.53
N VAL A 163 4.79 -15.30 8.41
CA VAL A 163 3.61 -15.08 7.57
C VAL A 163 3.63 -15.98 6.31
N GLY A 164 4.72 -16.73 6.12
CA GLY A 164 4.97 -17.53 4.92
C GLY A 164 5.17 -16.70 3.66
N ASN A 165 5.55 -15.42 3.81
CA ASN A 165 5.97 -14.54 2.73
C ASN A 165 7.45 -14.79 2.42
N LEU A 166 7.84 -14.65 1.16
CA LEU A 166 9.24 -14.83 0.75
C LEU A 166 10.04 -13.59 1.18
N GLY A 167 11.21 -13.82 1.76
CA GLY A 167 12.05 -12.75 2.29
C GLY A 167 12.66 -11.87 1.18
N PRO A 168 13.17 -10.67 1.54
CA PRO A 168 13.69 -9.69 0.59
C PRO A 168 14.85 -10.23 -0.27
N GLU A 169 15.59 -11.22 0.24
CA GLU A 169 16.64 -11.93 -0.50
C GLU A 169 16.19 -12.60 -1.81
N LEU A 170 14.90 -12.95 -1.94
CA LEU A 170 14.37 -13.66 -3.11
C LEU A 170 13.71 -12.72 -4.12
N VAL A 171 13.54 -11.45 -3.77
CA VAL A 171 12.59 -10.56 -4.45
C VAL A 171 13.30 -9.53 -5.33
N LEU A 172 14.38 -8.90 -4.86
CA LEU A 172 15.17 -7.90 -5.60
C LEU A 172 16.62 -7.87 -5.08
N GLY A 173 17.51 -8.65 -5.66
CA GLY A 173 18.78 -9.07 -5.06
C GLY A 173 19.93 -8.04 -4.98
N ARG A 174 19.72 -6.73 -5.21
CA ARG A 174 20.85 -5.78 -5.38
C ARG A 174 20.70 -4.37 -4.82
N ARG A 175 19.62 -4.02 -4.11
CA ARG A 175 19.45 -2.68 -3.50
C ARG A 175 19.41 -2.74 -1.97
N ARG A 176 20.40 -3.38 -1.36
CA ARG A 176 20.65 -3.33 0.08
C ARG A 176 21.71 -2.26 0.39
#